data_AF-A0A8H4SXI1-F1
#
_entry.id   AF-A0A8H4SXI1-F1
#
_cell.length_a   1.000
_cell.length_b   1.000
_cell.length_c   1.000
_cell.angle_alpha   90.00
_cell.angle_beta   90.00
_cell.angle_gamma   90.00
#
_symmetry.space_group_name_H-M   'P 1'
#
loop_
_entity.id
_entity.type
_entity.pdbx_description
1 polymer ?
#
loop_
_entity_poly.entity_id
_entity_poly.type
_entity_poly.pdbx_seq_one_letter_code
_entity_poly.pdbx_strand_id
1 'polypeptide(L)'
;MSAFPKHFIIIVDGQLVTKPENDRDEIRPAQVGETPATFEFDGNRLISGDWAMGCSKLEGQVPGTTSPSLAVFWFRKDQAEELYPVYLKEGENGPQLRFACNPTDEQGRTLAVHNKQLLCYTSGDLEPSATVEIVPSKD
;
A
#
# COMPACT_ATOMS: atom_id res chain seq x y z
N MET A 1 12.72 21.54 -5.90
CA MET A 1 11.85 20.53 -5.24
C MET A 1 11.32 19.64 -6.34
N SER A 2 11.73 18.38 -6.40
CA SER A 2 11.17 17.43 -7.36
C SER A 2 9.74 17.14 -6.94
N ALA A 3 8.77 17.52 -7.77
CA ALA A 3 7.37 17.20 -7.52
C ALA A 3 7.20 15.68 -7.48
N PHE A 4 6.38 15.19 -6.55
CA PHE A 4 5.99 13.78 -6.52
C PHE A 4 5.33 13.40 -7.86
N PRO A 5 5.67 12.25 -8.46
CA PRO A 5 5.12 11.86 -9.74
C PRO A 5 3.59 11.73 -9.67
N LYS A 6 2.90 12.19 -10.72
CA LYS A 6 1.44 12.06 -10.83
C LYS A 6 1.03 10.59 -10.91
N HIS A 7 1.71 9.84 -11.77
CA HIS A 7 1.56 8.40 -11.91
C HIS A 7 2.89 7.72 -11.61
N PHE A 8 2.85 6.63 -10.85
CA PHE A 8 4.05 5.94 -10.39
C PHE A 8 3.83 4.45 -10.19
N ILE A 9 4.92 3.70 -10.10
CA ILE A 9 4.92 2.30 -9.66
C ILE A 9 5.58 2.22 -8.28
N ILE A 10 5.19 1.21 -7.50
CA ILE A 10 5.77 0.93 -6.19
C ILE A 10 6.62 -0.34 -6.32
N ILE A 11 7.85 -0.26 -5.82
CA ILE A 11 8.76 -1.39 -5.72
C ILE A 11 9.07 -1.62 -4.24
N VAL A 12 8.94 -2.85 -3.77
CA VAL A 12 9.28 -3.23 -2.39
C VAL A 12 10.30 -4.36 -2.44
N ASP A 13 11.48 -4.12 -1.87
CA ASP A 13 12.64 -5.04 -1.92
C ASP A 13 12.96 -5.52 -3.34
N GLY A 14 12.95 -4.59 -4.31
CA GLY A 14 13.18 -4.87 -5.72
C GLY A 14 12.04 -5.57 -6.45
N GLN A 15 10.91 -5.88 -5.78
CA GLN A 15 9.76 -6.55 -6.37
C GLN A 15 8.62 -5.57 -6.65
N LEU A 16 7.98 -5.71 -7.81
CA LEU A 16 6.92 -4.81 -8.27
C LEU A 16 5.61 -5.11 -7.55
N VAL A 17 4.95 -4.08 -7.01
CA VAL A 17 3.57 -4.24 -6.55
C VAL A 17 2.65 -4.42 -7.75
N THR A 18 1.83 -5.47 -7.73
CA THR A 18 0.91 -5.82 -8.82
C THR A 18 -0.55 -5.58 -8.46
N LYS A 19 -1.36 -5.30 -9.47
CA LYS A 19 -2.81 -5.14 -9.37
C LYS A 19 -3.49 -6.50 -9.59
N PRO A 20 -4.61 -6.80 -8.90
CA PRO A 20 -5.39 -7.99 -9.19
C PRO A 20 -5.89 -8.02 -10.64
N GLU A 21 -5.97 -9.22 -11.20
CA GLU A 21 -6.66 -9.47 -12.46
C GLU A 21 -8.18 -9.29 -12.27
N ASN A 22 -8.88 -8.94 -13.36
CA ASN A 22 -10.24 -8.39 -13.37
C ASN A 22 -11.31 -9.35 -12.79
N ASP A 23 -11.40 -9.40 -11.48
CA ASP A 23 -12.46 -10.06 -10.72
C ASP A 23 -13.26 -9.01 -9.97
N ARG A 24 -14.59 -9.03 -10.12
CA ARG A 24 -15.42 -7.84 -9.89
C ARG A 24 -15.79 -7.61 -8.42
N ASP A 25 -15.70 -8.62 -7.57
CA ASP A 25 -16.38 -8.57 -6.26
C ASP A 25 -15.49 -8.96 -5.06
N GLU A 26 -14.17 -9.06 -5.22
CA GLU A 26 -13.30 -9.58 -4.15
C GLU A 26 -12.30 -8.57 -3.59
N ILE A 27 -12.32 -8.40 -2.27
CA ILE A 27 -11.21 -7.85 -1.49
C ILE A 27 -10.04 -8.83 -1.65
N ARG A 28 -8.90 -8.37 -2.19
CA ARG A 28 -7.73 -9.22 -2.45
C ARG A 28 -6.53 -8.76 -1.63
N PRO A 29 -5.76 -9.65 -1.00
CA PRO A 29 -4.47 -9.28 -0.45
C PRO A 29 -3.59 -8.66 -1.53
N ALA A 30 -2.94 -7.55 -1.22
CA ALA A 30 -1.98 -6.93 -2.11
C ALA A 30 -0.69 -7.76 -2.14
N GLN A 31 -0.13 -7.91 -3.33
CA GLN A 31 1.00 -8.80 -3.59
C GLN A 31 2.01 -8.15 -4.51
N VAL A 32 3.20 -8.74 -4.54
CA VAL A 32 4.23 -8.43 -5.55
C VAL A 32 4.22 -9.45 -6.69
N GLY A 33 4.58 -9.02 -7.89
CA GLY A 33 4.52 -9.83 -9.10
C GLY A 33 5.31 -9.24 -10.27
N GLU A 34 4.99 -9.70 -11.49
CA GLU A 34 5.74 -9.34 -12.70
C GLU A 34 5.20 -8.08 -13.39
N THR A 35 3.88 -7.87 -13.35
CA THR A 35 3.23 -6.72 -14.00
C THR A 35 3.00 -5.62 -12.97
N PRO A 36 3.59 -4.42 -13.14
CA PRO A 36 3.44 -3.37 -12.16
C PRO A 36 2.03 -2.76 -12.20
N ALA A 37 1.49 -2.47 -11.01
CA ALA A 37 0.38 -1.56 -10.87
C ALA A 37 0.87 -0.11 -11.04
N THR A 38 0.15 0.67 -11.85
CA THR A 38 0.33 2.11 -11.94
C THR A 38 -0.59 2.79 -10.95
N PHE A 39 -0.01 3.61 -10.08
CA PHE A 39 -0.66 4.28 -8.98
C PHE A 39 -0.77 5.78 -9.18
N GLU A 40 -1.80 6.37 -8.58
CA GLU A 40 -1.95 7.80 -8.35
C GLU A 40 -2.51 8.04 -6.93
N PHE A 41 -2.35 9.27 -6.45
CA PHE A 41 -3.02 9.71 -5.23
C PHE A 41 -4.34 10.41 -5.56
N ASP A 42 -5.41 9.95 -4.92
CA ASP A 42 -6.71 10.62 -4.87
C ASP A 42 -6.96 11.05 -3.42
N GLY A 43 -6.59 12.29 -3.09
CA GLY A 43 -6.51 12.76 -1.71
C GLY A 43 -5.49 11.97 -0.89
N ASN A 44 -5.97 11.17 0.08
CA ASN A 44 -5.17 10.27 0.91
C ASN A 44 -5.47 8.80 0.62
N ARG A 45 -5.86 8.49 -0.62
CA ARG A 45 -6.07 7.14 -1.14
C ARG A 45 -5.08 6.85 -2.25
N LEU A 46 -4.57 5.63 -2.24
CA LEU A 46 -3.66 5.13 -3.24
C LEU A 46 -4.46 4.31 -4.26
N ILE A 47 -4.59 4.83 -5.49
CA ILE A 47 -5.52 4.35 -6.52
C ILE A 47 -4.76 3.75 -7.70
N SER A 48 -5.27 2.67 -8.28
CA SER A 48 -4.81 2.08 -9.54
C SER A 48 -6.00 1.69 -10.43
N GLY A 49 -6.39 2.60 -11.32
CA GLY A 49 -7.63 2.46 -12.10
C GLY A 49 -8.85 2.34 -11.18
N ASP A 50 -9.58 1.24 -11.28
CA ASP A 50 -10.78 1.00 -10.45
C ASP A 50 -10.48 0.38 -9.07
N TRP A 51 -9.22 0.33 -8.66
CA TRP A 51 -8.80 -0.29 -7.41
C TRP A 51 -8.17 0.73 -6.46
N ALA A 52 -8.38 0.55 -5.16
CA ALA A 52 -7.73 1.28 -4.09
C ALA A 52 -6.90 0.30 -3.24
N MET A 53 -5.73 0.73 -2.76
CA MET A 53 -4.83 -0.08 -1.95
C MET A 53 -4.57 0.55 -0.58
N GLY A 54 -4.61 -0.25 0.48
CA GLY A 54 -4.31 0.21 1.83
C GLY A 54 -4.48 -0.88 2.89
N CYS A 55 -4.25 -0.53 4.15
CA CYS A 55 -4.64 -1.37 5.28
C CYS A 55 -6.15 -1.29 5.48
N SER A 56 -6.82 -2.41 5.73
CA SER A 56 -8.27 -2.45 5.90
C SER A 56 -8.70 -2.01 7.31
N LYS A 57 -9.83 -1.29 7.38
CA LYS A 57 -10.57 -0.97 8.61
C LYS A 57 -11.48 -2.10 9.09
N LEU A 58 -11.71 -3.12 8.25
CA LEU A 58 -12.63 -4.22 8.51
C LEU A 58 -11.97 -5.29 9.41
N GLU A 59 -11.65 -4.90 10.64
CA GLU A 59 -11.02 -5.78 11.64
C GLU A 59 -11.82 -7.07 11.82
N GLY A 60 -11.15 -8.21 11.67
CA GLY A 60 -11.75 -9.54 11.88
C GLY A 60 -12.70 -10.01 10.78
N GLN A 61 -13.00 -9.19 9.79
CA GLN A 61 -13.82 -9.57 8.62
C GLN A 61 -12.95 -10.03 7.44
N VAL A 62 -11.69 -9.60 7.40
CA VAL A 62 -10.72 -10.01 6.37
C VAL A 62 -9.55 -10.77 7.01
N PRO A 63 -9.24 -12.01 6.58
CA PRO A 63 -8.10 -12.76 7.11
C PRO A 63 -6.77 -12.01 6.91
N GLY A 64 -5.96 -11.87 7.97
CA GLY A 64 -4.67 -11.18 7.92
C GLY A 64 -4.61 -9.82 8.65
N THR A 65 -5.67 -9.43 9.36
CA THR A 65 -5.69 -8.26 10.25
C THR A 65 -5.29 -8.64 11.68
N THR A 66 -4.11 -9.25 11.87
CA THR A 66 -3.66 -9.71 13.19
C THR A 66 -2.33 -9.09 13.56
N SER A 67 -2.22 -8.54 14.78
CA SER A 67 -0.94 -8.14 15.36
C SER A 67 0.08 -9.29 15.25
N PRO A 68 1.33 -9.04 14.85
CA PRO A 68 2.01 -7.73 14.79
C PRO A 68 2.03 -7.04 13.41
N SER A 69 1.31 -7.55 12.41
CA SER A 69 1.33 -7.01 11.04
C SER A 69 -0.05 -7.02 10.39
N LEU A 70 -0.45 -5.91 9.80
CA LEU A 70 -1.67 -5.85 9.01
C LEU A 70 -1.37 -6.16 7.56
N ALA A 71 -2.17 -7.06 6.98
CA ALA A 71 -2.19 -7.23 5.55
C ALA A 71 -2.67 -5.96 4.84
N VAL A 72 -2.01 -5.66 3.71
CA VAL A 72 -2.46 -4.64 2.77
C VAL A 72 -3.39 -5.30 1.77
N PHE A 73 -4.45 -4.61 1.39
CA PHE A 73 -5.49 -5.13 0.51
C PHE A 73 -5.78 -4.20 -0.65
N TRP A 74 -6.28 -4.80 -1.70
CA TRP A 74 -6.99 -4.18 -2.80
C TRP A 74 -8.49 -4.21 -2.54
N PHE A 75 -9.10 -3.03 -2.62
CA PHE A 75 -10.56 -2.83 -2.60
C PHE A 75 -10.97 -2.18 -3.92
N ARG A 76 -12.24 -2.31 -4.31
CA ARG A 76 -12.77 -1.50 -5.40
C ARG A 76 -12.74 -0.02 -5.01
N LYS A 77 -12.51 0.87 -5.99
CA LYS A 77 -12.33 2.30 -5.74
C LYS A 77 -13.53 2.94 -5.02
N ASP A 78 -14.74 2.47 -5.30
CA ASP A 78 -15.98 2.89 -4.62
C ASP A 78 -16.06 2.44 -3.15
N GLN A 79 -15.23 1.48 -2.72
CA GLN A 79 -15.08 1.01 -1.34
C GLN A 79 -13.83 1.56 -0.65
N ALA A 80 -13.14 2.54 -1.25
CA ALA A 80 -11.88 3.06 -0.71
C ALA A 80 -12.00 3.67 0.69
N GLU A 81 -13.21 4.00 1.15
CA GLU A 81 -13.47 4.45 2.52
C GLU A 81 -13.22 3.39 3.59
N GLU A 82 -13.26 2.10 3.24
CA GLU A 82 -12.93 0.98 4.11
C GLU A 82 -11.42 0.78 4.31
N LEU A 83 -10.60 1.59 3.64
CA LEU A 83 -9.16 1.61 3.79
C LEU A 83 -8.71 2.75 4.70
N TYR A 84 -7.70 2.48 5.51
CA TYR A 84 -6.96 3.52 6.21
C TYR A 84 -6.20 4.41 5.20
N PRO A 85 -5.98 5.68 5.55
CA PRO A 85 -5.31 6.62 4.67
C PRO A 85 -3.85 6.22 4.40
N VAL A 86 -3.39 6.57 3.20
CA VAL A 86 -1.98 6.52 2.81
C VAL A 86 -1.46 7.95 2.76
N TYR A 87 -0.35 8.20 3.44
CA TYR A 87 0.29 9.50 3.51
C TYR A 87 1.57 9.52 2.68
N LEU A 88 1.81 10.67 2.08
CA LEU A 88 3.10 11.01 1.51
C LEU A 88 3.88 11.83 2.53
N LYS A 89 5.04 11.36 2.96
CA LYS A 89 5.91 12.06 3.91
C LYS A 89 7.31 12.23 3.36
N GLU A 90 8.00 13.28 3.78
CA GLU A 90 9.44 13.42 3.52
C GLU A 90 10.22 12.44 4.41
N GLY A 91 11.10 11.66 3.79
CA GLY A 91 12.08 10.81 4.47
C GLY A 91 13.51 11.22 4.13
N GLU A 92 14.49 10.59 4.77
CA GLU A 92 15.92 10.92 4.59
C GLU A 92 16.39 10.79 3.13
N ASN A 93 15.77 9.89 2.36
CA ASN A 93 16.09 9.63 0.96
C ASN A 93 15.02 10.16 -0.02
N GLY A 94 14.20 11.10 0.42
CA GLY A 94 13.12 11.69 -0.37
C GLY A 94 11.71 11.22 0.05
N PRO A 95 10.69 11.44 -0.80
CA PRO A 95 9.30 11.17 -0.46
C PRO A 95 9.05 9.66 -0.24
N GLN A 96 8.28 9.34 0.80
CA GLN A 96 7.95 7.98 1.23
C GLN A 96 6.44 7.80 1.41
N LEU A 97 5.93 6.64 0.97
CA LEU A 97 4.58 6.20 1.27
C LEU A 97 4.50 5.65 2.69
N ARG A 98 3.52 6.13 3.45
CA ARG A 98 3.26 5.71 4.83
C ARG A 98 1.81 5.27 4.96
N PHE A 99 1.61 4.00 5.30
CA PHE A 99 0.29 3.39 5.42
C PHE A 99 -0.18 3.45 6.87
N ALA A 100 -1.28 4.13 7.13
CA ALA A 100 -1.89 4.11 8.45
C ALA A 100 -2.46 2.71 8.74
N CYS A 101 -2.31 2.28 9.98
CA CYS A 101 -2.77 0.96 10.43
C CYS A 101 -3.94 1.03 11.42
N ASN A 102 -4.31 2.23 11.89
CA ASN A 102 -5.46 2.47 12.77
C ASN A 102 -5.96 3.93 12.59
N PRO A 103 -7.13 4.31 13.14
CA PRO A 103 -7.73 5.62 12.90
C PRO A 103 -6.90 6.81 13.39
N THR A 104 -5.98 6.57 14.33
CA THR A 104 -5.14 7.59 14.97
C THR A 104 -3.69 7.56 14.50
N ASP A 105 -3.32 6.66 13.58
CA ASP A 105 -1.95 6.51 13.10
C ASP A 105 -1.64 7.50 11.98
N GLU A 106 -1.35 8.73 12.38
CA GLU A 106 -0.92 9.79 11.45
C GLU A 106 0.52 9.60 10.99
N GLN A 107 1.31 8.74 11.65
CA GLN A 107 2.68 8.46 11.22
C GLN A 107 2.73 7.49 10.06
N GLY A 108 1.88 6.47 10.10
CA GLY A 108 1.88 5.37 9.16
C GLY A 108 3.14 4.52 9.25
N ARG A 109 3.18 3.43 8.48
CA ARG A 109 4.28 2.47 8.43
C ARG A 109 4.69 2.20 7.00
N THR A 110 5.92 1.71 6.82
CA THR A 110 6.38 1.30 5.49
C THR A 110 5.79 -0.06 5.11
N LEU A 111 5.77 -0.36 3.81
CA LEU A 111 5.43 -1.68 3.30
C LEU A 111 6.59 -2.65 3.54
N ALA A 112 6.25 -3.91 3.72
CA ALA A 112 7.16 -5.03 3.69
C ALA A 112 6.54 -6.17 2.88
N VAL A 113 7.38 -7.09 2.39
CA VAL A 113 6.94 -8.29 1.68
C VAL A 113 7.19 -9.52 2.54
N HIS A 114 6.16 -10.35 2.70
CA HIS A 114 6.28 -11.68 3.29
C HIS A 114 5.49 -12.69 2.45
N ASN A 115 6.14 -13.77 1.98
CA ASN A 115 5.52 -14.77 1.10
C ASN A 115 4.75 -14.15 -0.10
N LYS A 116 5.36 -13.15 -0.74
CA LYS A 116 4.79 -12.33 -1.83
C LYS A 116 3.60 -11.43 -1.46
N GLN A 117 3.12 -11.46 -0.22
CA GLN A 117 2.07 -10.57 0.27
C GLN A 117 2.66 -9.30 0.86
N LEU A 118 1.98 -8.17 0.62
CA LEU A 118 2.31 -6.89 1.23
C LEU A 118 1.71 -6.78 2.63
N LEU A 119 2.55 -6.39 3.58
CA LEU A 119 2.21 -6.20 4.98
C LEU A 119 2.68 -4.83 5.47
N CYS A 120 2.03 -4.32 6.51
CA CYS A 120 2.50 -3.21 7.33
C CYS A 120 2.68 -3.69 8.78
N TYR A 121 3.88 -3.57 9.32
CA TYR A 121 4.18 -3.98 10.69
C TYR A 121 3.75 -2.90 11.68
N THR A 122 2.93 -3.27 12.66
CA THR A 122 2.35 -2.33 13.63
C THR A 122 3.24 -2.08 14.85
N SER A 123 4.26 -2.93 15.06
CA SER A 123 5.25 -2.79 16.15
C SER A 123 6.67 -2.59 15.59
N GLY A 124 7.37 -1.56 16.09
CA GLY A 124 8.69 -1.15 15.58
C GLY A 124 9.80 -2.20 15.71
N ASP A 125 9.71 -3.13 16.67
CA ASP A 125 10.73 -4.17 16.87
C ASP A 125 10.69 -5.30 15.83
N LEU A 126 9.64 -5.32 14.99
CA LEU A 126 9.40 -6.36 13.99
C LEU A 126 9.35 -5.82 12.56
N GLU A 127 9.54 -4.51 12.36
CA GLU A 127 9.59 -3.92 11.01
C GLU A 127 10.87 -4.43 10.33
N PRO A 128 10.76 -5.33 9.31
CA PRO A 128 11.92 -5.73 8.56
C PRO A 128 12.47 -4.49 7.86
N SER A 129 13.79 -4.42 7.68
CA SER A 129 14.39 -3.40 6.81
C SER A 129 13.94 -3.65 5.38
N ALA A 130 12.80 -3.08 4.99
CA ALA A 130 12.26 -3.12 3.65
C ALA A 130 12.61 -1.83 2.92
N THR A 131 13.05 -1.95 1.66
CA THR A 131 13.29 -0.81 0.78
C THR A 131 12.07 -0.58 -0.07
N VAL A 132 11.44 0.59 0.08
CA VAL A 132 10.29 0.99 -0.75
C VAL A 132 10.71 2.11 -1.68
N GLU A 133 10.57 1.87 -2.98
CA GLU A 133 10.91 2.83 -4.04
C GLU A 133 9.66 3.26 -4.79
N ILE A 134 9.63 4.55 -5.14
CA ILE A 134 8.57 5.17 -5.93
C ILE A 134 9.20 5.63 -7.23
N VAL A 135 8.79 5.00 -8.32
CA VAL A 135 9.36 5.27 -9.65
C VAL A 135 8.27 5.87 -10.53
N PRO A 136 8.49 7.02 -11.18
CA PRO A 136 7.54 7.58 -12.15
C PRO A 136 7.18 6.52 -13.20
N SER A 137 5.89 6.32 -13.46
CA SER A 137 5.49 5.44 -14.56
C SER A 137 5.77 6.15 -15.88
N LYS A 138 6.23 5.41 -16.89
CA LYS A 138 6.28 5.92 -18.26
C LYS A 138 4.84 5.90 -18.77
N ASP A 139 4.24 7.09 -18.91
CA ASP A 139 2.98 7.27 -19.66
C ASP A 139 3.15 6.80 -21.12
#